data_AF-A0A7C7R524-F1
#
_entry.id   AF-A0A7C7R524-F1
#
_cell.length_a   1.000
_cell.length_b   1.000
_cell.length_c   1.000
_cell.angle_alpha   90.00
_cell.angle_beta   90.00
_cell.angle_gamma   90.00
#
_symmetry.space_group_name_H-M   'P 1'
#
loop_
_entity.id
_entity.type
_entity.pdbx_description
1 polymer ?
#
loop_
_entity_poly.entity_id
_entity_poly.type
_entity_poly.pdbx_seq_one_letter_code
_entity_poly.pdbx_strand_id
1 'polypeptide(L)'
;MNENQVLEVMAAGAMVTAAWGSLVAARWRVLVAWLAVAQLGVFALLLGAWPPAQAAAWLVAGWLTAAILGLSQQAAPAQPESFDLGDTVLRLAVGVLGMLVALSLAPQALSWFPGSSLPRVFGGLTMVLLGLMQVGLSHHPLRVTEGLLLVLGGFGVFYALLETSLLVTALLAVLEIAVALGCGYITLLLAPVGEER
;
A
#
# COMPACT_ATOMS: atom_id res chain seq x y z
N MET A 1 -4.51 18.41 -22.00
CA MET A 1 -4.60 17.61 -20.77
C MET A 1 -5.45 18.41 -19.79
N ASN A 2 -6.58 17.87 -19.35
CA ASN A 2 -7.46 18.59 -18.40
C ASN A 2 -6.81 18.63 -17.02
N GLU A 3 -7.13 19.62 -16.18
CA GLU A 3 -6.59 19.77 -14.82
C GLU A 3 -6.75 18.48 -13.99
N ASN A 4 -7.91 17.82 -14.09
CA ASN A 4 -8.17 16.53 -13.45
C ASN A 4 -7.24 15.40 -13.92
N GLN A 5 -6.85 15.41 -15.19
CA GLN A 5 -5.93 14.40 -15.73
C GLN A 5 -4.50 14.59 -15.19
N VAL A 6 -4.08 15.84 -14.96
CA VAL A 6 -2.78 16.13 -14.35
C VAL A 6 -2.75 15.63 -12.91
N LEU A 7 -3.82 15.86 -12.15
CA LEU A 7 -3.95 15.38 -10.77
C LEU A 7 -3.88 13.85 -10.68
N GLU A 8 -4.58 13.13 -11.57
CA GLU A 8 -4.56 11.66 -11.60
C GLU A 8 -3.18 11.09 -11.93
N VAL A 9 -2.45 11.70 -12.87
CA VAL A 9 -1.10 11.27 -13.22
C VAL A 9 -0.12 11.51 -12.08
N MET A 10 -0.21 12.68 -11.42
CA MET A 10 0.64 12.97 -10.25
C MET A 10 0.34 12.02 -9.09
N ALA A 11 -0.94 11.75 -8.81
CA ALA A 11 -1.36 10.82 -7.77
C ALA A 11 -0.89 9.39 -8.06
N ALA A 12 -1.11 8.89 -9.28
CA ALA A 12 -0.64 7.58 -9.68
C ALA A 12 0.90 7.48 -9.62
N GLY A 13 1.63 8.53 -10.04
CA GLY A 13 3.08 8.60 -9.90
C GLY A 13 3.55 8.55 -8.44
N ALA A 14 2.88 9.28 -7.55
CA ALA A 14 3.17 9.25 -6.11
C ALA A 14 2.92 7.86 -5.50
N MET A 15 1.84 7.19 -5.89
CA MET A 15 1.55 5.81 -5.44
C MET A 15 2.61 4.82 -5.91
N VAL A 16 2.98 4.88 -7.19
CA VAL A 16 3.97 3.97 -7.78
C VAL A 16 5.33 4.18 -7.12
N THR A 17 5.77 5.42 -6.97
CA THR A 17 7.03 5.73 -6.29
C THR A 17 7.04 5.28 -4.84
N ALA A 18 5.91 5.44 -4.13
CA ALA A 18 5.77 4.95 -2.76
C ALA A 18 5.84 3.42 -2.68
N ALA A 19 5.11 2.70 -3.53
CA ALA A 19 5.13 1.23 -3.54
C ALA A 19 6.53 0.68 -3.89
N TRP A 20 7.24 1.34 -4.80
CA TRP A 20 8.66 1.04 -5.09
C TRP A 20 9.57 1.34 -3.90
N GLY A 21 9.36 2.49 -3.26
CA GLY A 21 10.10 2.88 -2.06
C GLY A 21 9.94 1.87 -0.92
N SER A 22 8.71 1.40 -0.68
CA SER A 22 8.39 0.34 0.28
C SER A 22 9.13 -0.96 0.02
N LEU A 23 9.20 -1.37 -1.25
CA LEU A 23 9.88 -2.62 -1.66
C LEU A 23 11.37 -2.61 -1.29
N VAL A 24 12.04 -1.47 -1.46
CA VAL A 24 13.49 -1.31 -1.26
C VAL A 24 13.84 -0.87 0.17
N ALA A 25 12.91 -0.26 0.90
CA ALA A 25 13.16 0.27 2.23
C ALA A 25 13.59 -0.85 3.20
N ALA A 26 14.83 -0.79 3.70
CA ALA A 26 15.32 -1.71 4.73
C ALA A 26 14.84 -1.34 6.14
N ARG A 27 14.65 -0.04 6.38
CA ARG A 27 14.34 0.53 7.69
C ARG A 27 12.84 0.60 7.92
N TRP A 28 12.37 0.10 9.06
CA TRP A 28 10.93 0.09 9.37
C TRP A 28 10.30 1.48 9.36
N ARG A 29 11.05 2.52 9.79
CA ARG A 29 10.57 3.92 9.79
C ARG A 29 10.29 4.43 8.40
N VAL A 30 11.17 4.08 7.46
CA VAL A 30 11.06 4.47 6.04
C VAL A 30 9.92 3.71 5.39
N LEU A 31 9.75 2.45 5.77
CA LEU A 31 8.67 1.58 5.29
C LEU A 31 7.29 2.13 5.71
N VAL A 32 7.09 2.44 6.99
CA VAL A 32 5.85 3.09 7.47
C VAL A 32 5.63 4.46 6.82
N ALA A 33 6.69 5.24 6.58
CA ALA A 33 6.58 6.52 5.89
C ALA A 33 6.12 6.36 4.43
N TRP A 34 6.66 5.39 3.70
CA TRP A 34 6.24 5.10 2.33
C TRP A 34 4.79 4.61 2.27
N LEU A 35 4.36 3.78 3.22
CA LEU A 35 2.96 3.39 3.33
C LEU A 35 2.02 4.60 3.52
N ALA A 36 2.39 5.56 4.38
CA ALA A 36 1.61 6.78 4.58
C ALA A 36 1.52 7.64 3.31
N VAL A 37 2.62 7.73 2.55
CA VAL A 37 2.65 8.41 1.23
C VAL A 37 1.79 7.65 0.21
N ALA A 38 1.84 6.32 0.22
CA ALA A 38 1.02 5.48 -0.65
C ALA A 38 -0.48 5.71 -0.40
N GLN A 39 -0.89 5.81 0.87
CA GLN A 39 -2.28 6.10 1.25
C GLN A 39 -2.73 7.51 0.85
N LEU A 40 -1.82 8.50 0.86
CA LEU A 40 -2.11 9.82 0.30
C LEU A 40 -2.34 9.76 -1.22
N GLY A 41 -1.54 8.97 -1.92
CA GLY A 41 -1.71 8.75 -3.36
C GLY A 41 -3.06 8.07 -3.69
N VAL A 42 -3.44 7.04 -2.92
CA VAL A 42 -4.75 6.39 -3.03
C VAL A 42 -5.87 7.40 -2.81
N PHE A 43 -5.81 8.16 -1.72
CA PHE A 43 -6.78 9.20 -1.40
C PHE A 43 -6.94 10.22 -2.54
N ALA A 44 -5.84 10.68 -3.14
CA ALA A 44 -5.88 11.63 -4.25
C ALA A 44 -6.61 11.06 -5.48
N LEU A 45 -6.44 9.77 -5.78
CA LEU A 45 -7.23 9.11 -6.84
C LEU A 45 -8.70 8.94 -6.45
N LEU A 46 -8.99 8.65 -5.18
CA LEU A 46 -10.35 8.45 -4.67
C LEU A 46 -11.18 9.75 -4.67
N LEU A 47 -10.57 10.92 -4.52
CA LEU A 47 -11.28 12.21 -4.63
C LEU A 47 -11.96 12.41 -5.99
N GLY A 48 -11.46 11.78 -7.06
CA GLY A 48 -12.06 11.80 -8.38
C GLY A 48 -13.15 10.75 -8.61
N ALA A 49 -13.47 9.93 -7.61
CA ALA A 49 -14.44 8.83 -7.70
C ALA A 49 -15.52 8.91 -6.62
N TRP A 50 -15.16 9.35 -5.42
CA TRP A 50 -16.01 9.32 -4.23
C TRP A 50 -16.33 10.72 -3.70
N PRO A 51 -17.45 10.86 -2.95
CA PRO A 51 -17.69 12.02 -2.10
C PRO A 51 -16.49 12.30 -1.19
N PRO A 52 -16.13 13.58 -0.96
CA PRO A 52 -14.91 13.94 -0.23
C PRO A 52 -14.90 13.41 1.21
N ALA A 53 -16.06 13.33 1.87
CA ALA A 53 -16.17 12.78 3.22
C ALA A 53 -15.82 11.28 3.27
N GLN A 54 -16.24 10.51 2.26
CA GLN A 54 -15.94 9.07 2.14
C GLN A 54 -14.45 8.84 1.87
N ALA A 55 -13.85 9.63 0.97
CA ALA A 55 -12.41 9.58 0.71
C ALA A 55 -11.60 9.99 1.95
N ALA A 56 -12.03 11.01 2.69
CA ALA A 56 -11.35 11.44 3.91
C ALA A 56 -11.39 10.36 4.99
N ALA A 57 -12.50 9.64 5.15
CA ALA A 57 -12.60 8.52 6.08
C ALA A 57 -11.60 7.40 5.74
N TRP A 58 -11.44 7.08 4.45
CA TRP A 58 -10.42 6.14 3.99
C TRP A 58 -9.01 6.60 4.35
N LEU A 59 -8.68 7.87 4.09
CA LEU A 59 -7.35 8.41 4.40
C LEU A 59 -7.05 8.34 5.90
N VAL A 60 -8.03 8.71 6.74
CA VAL A 60 -7.87 8.63 8.20
C VAL A 60 -7.59 7.19 8.62
N ALA A 61 -8.31 6.21 8.08
CA ALA A 61 -8.05 4.80 8.36
C ALA A 61 -6.64 4.38 7.91
N GLY A 62 -6.22 4.76 6.71
CA GLY A 62 -4.88 4.45 6.20
C GLY A 62 -3.75 5.05 7.06
N TRP A 63 -3.94 6.27 7.58
CA TRP A 63 -2.99 6.90 8.51
C TRP A 63 -3.01 6.27 9.90
N LEU A 64 -4.18 5.90 10.42
CA LEU A 64 -4.30 5.14 11.67
C LEU A 64 -3.57 3.79 11.55
N THR A 65 -3.73 3.08 10.43
CA THR A 65 -3.00 1.86 10.11
C THR A 65 -1.49 2.08 10.14
N ALA A 66 -0.98 3.13 9.50
CA ALA A 66 0.44 3.48 9.55
C ALA A 66 0.92 3.80 10.98
N ALA A 67 0.11 4.52 11.77
CA ALA A 67 0.43 4.83 13.16
C ALA A 67 0.48 3.56 14.03
N ILE A 68 -0.49 2.64 13.88
CA ILE A 68 -0.53 1.36 14.59
C ILE A 68 0.72 0.54 14.29
N LEU A 69 1.12 0.44 13.03
CA LEU A 69 2.35 -0.26 12.63
C LEU A 69 3.60 0.41 13.20
N GLY A 70 3.66 1.75 13.13
CA GLY A 70 4.77 2.52 13.68
C GLY A 70 4.94 2.37 15.20
N LEU A 71 3.84 2.29 15.95
CA LEU A 71 3.86 2.03 17.39
C LEU A 71 4.25 0.57 17.69
N SER A 72 3.72 -0.37 16.92
CA SER A 72 4.03 -1.80 17.07
C SER A 72 5.52 -2.09 16.88
N GLN A 73 6.15 -1.46 15.89
CA GLN A 73 7.57 -1.63 15.63
C GLN A 73 8.48 -0.95 16.66
N GLN A 74 8.01 0.10 17.33
CA GLN A 74 8.76 0.71 18.45
C GLN A 74 8.82 -0.20 19.67
N ALA A 75 7.79 -1.00 19.89
CA ALA A 75 7.76 -2.00 20.95
C ALA A 75 8.55 -3.28 20.59
N ALA A 76 8.93 -3.46 19.32
CA ALA A 76 9.62 -4.65 18.86
C ALA A 76 11.11 -4.64 19.28
N PRO A 77 11.70 -5.81 19.58
CA PRO A 77 13.14 -5.91 19.83
C PRO A 77 13.93 -5.44 18.60
N ALA A 78 15.01 -4.69 18.84
CA ALA A 78 15.88 -4.20 17.78
C ALA A 78 16.55 -5.37 17.05
N GLN A 79 16.09 -5.67 15.84
CA GLN A 79 16.77 -6.63 14.97
C GLN A 79 17.92 -5.94 14.24
N PRO A 80 19.09 -6.60 14.10
CA PRO A 80 20.19 -6.04 13.32
C PRO A 80 19.77 -5.89 11.86
N GLU A 81 19.69 -4.65 11.39
CA GLU A 81 19.48 -4.32 9.98
C GLU A 81 20.74 -4.75 9.19
N SER A 82 20.74 -5.95 8.63
CA SER A 82 21.77 -6.36 7.67
C SER A 82 21.33 -5.96 6.28
N PHE A 83 22.11 -5.09 5.64
CA PHE A 83 21.90 -4.71 4.26
C PHE A 83 22.54 -5.79 3.37
N ASP A 84 21.69 -6.57 2.70
CA ASP A 84 22.12 -7.49 1.66
C ASP A 84 21.84 -6.90 0.27
N LEU A 85 22.92 -6.66 -0.47
CA LEU A 85 22.85 -6.19 -1.86
C LEU A 85 22.10 -7.20 -2.73
N GLY A 86 22.24 -8.50 -2.47
CA GLY A 86 21.56 -9.55 -3.23
C GLY A 86 20.05 -9.49 -3.08
N ASP A 87 19.56 -9.38 -1.84
CA ASP A 87 18.13 -9.20 -1.54
C ASP A 87 17.57 -7.92 -2.19
N THR A 88 18.32 -6.81 -2.10
CA THR A 88 17.90 -5.53 -2.71
C THR A 88 17.78 -5.63 -4.23
N VAL A 89 18.77 -6.23 -4.91
CA VAL A 89 18.76 -6.41 -6.37
C VAL A 89 17.62 -7.34 -6.80
N LEU A 90 17.38 -8.43 -6.07
CA LEU A 90 16.27 -9.34 -6.35
C LEU A 90 14.92 -8.61 -6.21
N ARG A 91 14.72 -7.86 -5.12
CA ARG A 91 13.51 -7.05 -4.92
C ARG A 91 13.32 -6.05 -6.06
N LEU A 92 14.37 -5.32 -6.43
CA LEU A 92 14.30 -4.39 -7.57
C LEU A 92 13.92 -5.11 -8.87
N ALA A 93 14.54 -6.25 -9.18
CA ALA A 93 14.23 -7.00 -10.39
C ALA A 93 12.77 -7.48 -10.41
N VAL A 94 12.26 -7.98 -9.29
CA VAL A 94 10.86 -8.39 -9.16
C VAL A 94 9.93 -7.17 -9.25
N GLY A 95 10.29 -6.04 -8.65
CA GLY A 95 9.56 -4.77 -8.78
C GLY A 95 9.47 -4.29 -10.23
N VAL A 96 10.58 -4.35 -11.00
CA VAL A 96 10.59 -4.06 -12.45
C VAL A 96 9.62 -4.98 -13.17
N LEU A 97 9.68 -6.29 -12.90
CA LEU A 97 8.78 -7.27 -13.51
C LEU A 97 7.32 -6.94 -13.19
N GLY A 98 6.99 -6.60 -11.95
CA GLY A 98 5.64 -6.22 -11.55
C GLY A 98 5.14 -4.98 -12.28
N MET A 99 6.02 -3.99 -12.46
CA MET A 99 5.71 -2.77 -13.19
C MET A 99 5.53 -3.02 -14.69
N LEU A 100 6.34 -3.89 -15.30
CA LEU A 100 6.16 -4.30 -16.70
C LEU A 100 4.85 -5.07 -16.91
N VAL A 101 4.50 -5.95 -15.95
CA VAL A 101 3.21 -6.66 -15.96
C VAL A 101 2.06 -5.65 -15.84
N ALA A 102 2.15 -4.68 -14.92
CA ALA A 102 1.15 -3.62 -14.78
C ALA A 102 1.00 -2.80 -16.07
N LEU A 103 2.11 -2.42 -16.71
CA LEU A 103 2.10 -1.67 -17.98
C LEU A 103 1.46 -2.47 -19.12
N SER A 104 1.73 -3.78 -19.18
CA SER A 104 1.17 -4.67 -20.19
C SER A 104 -0.33 -4.94 -19.99
N LEU A 105 -0.76 -5.07 -18.73
CA LEU A 105 -2.15 -5.37 -18.38
C LEU A 105 -3.04 -4.12 -18.32
N ALA A 106 -2.52 -2.95 -17.96
CA ALA A 106 -3.31 -1.73 -17.82
C ALA A 106 -4.21 -1.39 -19.02
N PRO A 107 -3.74 -1.40 -20.28
CA PRO A 107 -4.62 -1.11 -21.42
C PRO A 107 -5.71 -2.17 -21.62
N GLN A 108 -5.43 -3.44 -21.30
CA GLN A 108 -6.43 -4.51 -21.36
C GLN A 108 -7.46 -4.36 -20.24
N ALA A 109 -6.99 -4.08 -19.02
CA ALA A 109 -7.83 -3.86 -17.85
C ALA A 109 -8.74 -2.64 -18.00
N LEU A 110 -8.37 -1.66 -18.82
CA LEU A 110 -9.23 -0.51 -19.13
C LEU A 110 -10.58 -0.93 -19.75
N SER A 111 -10.61 -2.04 -20.51
CA SER A 111 -11.84 -2.59 -21.07
C SER A 111 -12.78 -3.16 -19.99
N TRP A 112 -12.26 -3.51 -18.81
CA TRP A 112 -13.04 -4.01 -17.69
C TRP A 112 -13.71 -2.88 -16.90
N PHE A 113 -13.22 -1.63 -17.05
CA PHE A 113 -13.71 -0.46 -16.32
C PHE A 113 -14.07 0.68 -17.28
N PRO A 114 -15.27 0.62 -17.90
CA PRO A 114 -15.72 1.65 -18.85
C PRO A 114 -15.75 3.04 -18.20
N GLY A 115 -15.14 4.03 -18.84
CA GLY A 115 -15.09 5.41 -18.34
C GLY A 115 -14.01 5.70 -17.28
N SER A 116 -13.17 4.71 -16.96
CA SER A 116 -11.99 4.92 -16.13
C SER A 116 -10.83 5.54 -16.93
N SER A 117 -9.87 6.14 -16.22
CA SER A 117 -8.66 6.68 -16.80
C SER A 117 -7.49 5.71 -16.66
N LEU A 118 -6.60 5.69 -17.66
CA LEU A 118 -5.41 4.83 -17.67
C LEU A 118 -4.54 5.01 -16.41
N PRO A 119 -4.26 6.23 -15.89
CA PRO A 119 -3.46 6.41 -14.69
C PRO A 119 -4.07 5.72 -13.45
N ARG A 120 -5.39 5.72 -13.33
CA ARG A 120 -6.09 5.12 -12.19
C ARG A 120 -6.02 3.60 -12.22
N VAL A 121 -6.27 3.00 -13.39
CA VAL A 121 -6.14 1.54 -13.59
C VAL A 121 -4.70 1.08 -13.41
N PHE A 122 -3.74 1.81 -13.98
CA PHE A 122 -2.32 1.51 -13.85
C PHE A 122 -1.83 1.63 -12.40
N GLY A 123 -2.23 2.69 -11.68
CA GLY A 123 -1.88 2.89 -10.28
C GLY A 123 -2.41 1.77 -9.38
N GLY A 124 -3.69 1.41 -9.54
CA GLY A 124 -4.30 0.29 -8.82
C GLY A 124 -3.60 -1.05 -9.10
N LEU A 125 -3.32 -1.35 -10.38
CA LEU A 125 -2.66 -2.59 -10.79
C LEU A 125 -1.26 -2.69 -10.21
N THR A 126 -0.51 -1.59 -10.28
CA THR A 126 0.87 -1.53 -9.78
C THR A 126 0.89 -1.75 -8.27
N MET A 127 -0.03 -1.13 -7.52
CA MET A 127 -0.14 -1.35 -6.08
C MET A 127 -0.43 -2.81 -5.72
N VAL A 128 -1.40 -3.43 -6.42
CA VAL A 128 -1.73 -4.84 -6.20
C VAL A 128 -0.54 -5.75 -6.52
N LEU A 129 0.10 -5.56 -7.68
CA LEU A 129 1.20 -6.41 -8.11
C LEU A 129 2.44 -6.26 -7.22
N LEU A 130 2.84 -5.03 -6.90
CA LEU A 130 3.97 -4.79 -6.00
C LEU A 130 3.68 -5.24 -4.57
N GLY A 131 2.45 -5.05 -4.09
CA GLY A 131 2.02 -5.56 -2.79
C GLY A 131 2.09 -7.09 -2.70
N LEU A 132 1.58 -7.80 -3.72
CA LEU A 132 1.67 -9.27 -3.80
C LEU A 132 3.12 -9.75 -3.88
N MET A 133 3.96 -9.08 -4.66
CA MET A 133 5.39 -9.37 -4.75
C MET A 133 6.08 -9.16 -3.41
N GLN A 134 5.75 -8.08 -2.70
CA GLN A 134 6.31 -7.82 -1.39
C GLN A 134 5.93 -8.90 -0.37
N VAL A 135 4.68 -9.38 -0.39
CA VAL A 135 4.22 -10.51 0.42
C VAL A 135 4.98 -11.79 0.06
N GLY A 136 5.17 -12.06 -1.23
CA GLY A 136 5.88 -13.26 -1.70
C GLY A 136 7.38 -13.29 -1.39
N LEU A 137 8.01 -12.13 -1.22
CA LEU A 137 9.46 -11.98 -1.01
C LEU A 137 9.85 -11.72 0.45
N SER A 138 8.90 -11.65 1.39
CA SER A 138 9.18 -11.21 2.75
C SER A 138 8.66 -12.19 3.79
N HIS A 139 9.53 -12.56 4.73
CA HIS A 139 9.15 -13.30 5.95
C HIS A 139 8.97 -12.39 7.17
N HIS A 140 9.39 -11.13 7.07
CA HIS A 140 9.26 -10.17 8.16
C HIS A 140 7.80 -9.70 8.28
N PRO A 141 7.14 -9.83 9.46
CA PRO A 141 5.71 -9.54 9.64
C PRO A 141 5.31 -8.15 9.11
N LEU A 142 6.08 -7.11 9.47
CA LEU A 142 5.84 -5.75 8.99
C LEU A 142 5.79 -5.63 7.46
N ARG A 143 6.71 -6.29 6.74
CA ARG A 143 6.78 -6.22 5.28
C ARG A 143 5.62 -6.96 4.63
N VAL A 144 5.23 -8.10 5.19
CA VAL A 144 4.05 -8.86 4.73
C VAL A 144 2.79 -8.01 4.92
N THR A 145 2.64 -7.40 6.08
CA THR A 145 1.51 -6.52 6.38
C THR A 145 1.45 -5.31 5.47
N GLU A 146 2.57 -4.62 5.24
CA GLU A 146 2.61 -3.52 4.29
C GLU A 146 2.24 -3.97 2.87
N GLY A 147 2.77 -5.12 2.41
CA GLY A 147 2.41 -5.68 1.11
C GLY A 147 0.90 -5.98 0.99
N LEU A 148 0.28 -6.54 2.03
CA LEU A 148 -1.18 -6.73 2.09
C LEU A 148 -1.93 -5.39 2.03
N LEU A 149 -1.47 -4.37 2.75
CA LEU A 149 -2.08 -3.04 2.74
C LEU A 149 -1.97 -2.35 1.37
N LEU A 150 -0.85 -2.54 0.65
CA LEU A 150 -0.73 -2.10 -0.75
C LEU A 150 -1.73 -2.80 -1.67
N VAL A 151 -1.96 -4.10 -1.45
CA VAL A 151 -3.00 -4.85 -2.18
C VAL A 151 -4.40 -4.31 -1.88
N LEU A 152 -4.72 -4.07 -0.60
CA LEU A 152 -6.01 -3.50 -0.19
C LEU A 152 -6.21 -2.09 -0.75
N GLY A 153 -5.16 -1.25 -0.74
CA GLY A 153 -5.17 0.08 -1.33
C GLY A 153 -5.45 0.05 -2.83
N GLY A 154 -4.74 -0.81 -3.58
CA GLY A 154 -4.97 -0.98 -5.01
C GLY A 154 -6.36 -1.55 -5.33
N PHE A 155 -6.84 -2.50 -4.52
CA PHE A 155 -8.22 -2.99 -4.59
C PHE A 155 -9.24 -1.87 -4.33
N GLY A 156 -9.01 -1.00 -3.34
CA GLY A 156 -9.86 0.16 -3.05
C GLY A 156 -9.99 1.11 -4.25
N VAL A 157 -8.89 1.35 -4.98
CA VAL A 157 -8.89 2.15 -6.21
C VAL A 157 -9.77 1.50 -7.30
N PHE A 158 -9.73 0.19 -7.47
CA PHE A 158 -10.60 -0.52 -8.41
C PHE A 158 -12.04 -0.55 -7.96
N TYR A 159 -12.29 -0.80 -6.67
CA TYR A 159 -13.65 -0.83 -6.14
C TYR A 159 -14.35 0.52 -6.33
N ALA A 160 -13.60 1.62 -6.19
CA ALA A 160 -14.11 2.96 -6.45
C ALA A 160 -14.57 3.19 -7.90
N LEU A 161 -14.12 2.38 -8.86
CA LEU A 161 -14.58 2.41 -10.24
C LEU A 161 -15.90 1.65 -10.46
N LEU A 162 -16.19 0.69 -9.60
CA LEU A 162 -17.37 -0.17 -9.72
C LEU A 162 -18.56 0.45 -9.01
N GLU A 163 -18.40 0.82 -7.75
CA GLU A 163 -19.50 1.29 -6.91
C GLU A 163 -19.06 2.34 -5.88
N THR A 164 -19.97 3.27 -5.57
CA THR A 164 -19.81 4.32 -4.57
C THR A 164 -20.51 3.94 -3.26
N SER A 165 -20.22 2.75 -2.74
CA SER A 165 -20.84 2.24 -1.51
C SER A 165 -20.07 2.66 -0.25
N LEU A 166 -20.71 3.48 0.59
CA LEU A 166 -20.14 3.90 1.88
C LEU A 166 -19.86 2.70 2.79
N LEU A 167 -20.74 1.70 2.78
CA LEU A 167 -20.63 0.52 3.65
C LEU A 167 -19.38 -0.30 3.29
N VAL A 168 -19.15 -0.57 2.00
CA VAL A 168 -17.99 -1.35 1.57
C VAL A 168 -16.70 -0.59 1.81
N THR A 169 -16.68 0.72 1.56
CA THR A 169 -15.52 1.56 1.91
C THR A 169 -15.22 1.50 3.41
N ALA A 170 -16.24 1.60 4.26
CA ALA A 170 -16.06 1.50 5.71
C ALA A 170 -15.54 0.11 6.12
N LEU A 171 -16.09 -0.96 5.55
CA LEU A 171 -15.63 -2.33 5.81
C LEU A 171 -14.17 -2.53 5.39
N LEU A 172 -13.79 -2.01 4.23
CA LEU A 172 -12.44 -2.13 3.71
C LEU A 172 -11.44 -1.29 4.53
N ALA A 173 -11.85 -0.11 5.01
CA ALA A 173 -11.08 0.67 5.98
C ALA A 173 -10.89 -0.08 7.31
N VAL A 174 -11.93 -0.74 7.82
CA VAL A 174 -11.84 -1.61 9.01
C VAL A 174 -10.89 -2.77 8.75
N LEU A 175 -10.89 -3.35 7.55
CA LEU A 175 -9.99 -4.42 7.17
C LEU A 175 -8.52 -3.97 7.18
N GLU A 176 -8.21 -2.76 6.67
CA GLU A 176 -6.85 -2.21 6.76
C GLU A 176 -6.37 -2.10 8.21
N ILE A 177 -7.22 -1.54 9.08
CA ILE A 177 -6.91 -1.40 10.52
C ILE A 177 -6.74 -2.78 11.16
N ALA A 178 -7.61 -3.74 10.86
CA ALA A 178 -7.53 -5.10 11.39
C ALA A 178 -6.22 -5.80 10.98
N VAL A 179 -5.78 -5.62 9.74
CA VAL A 179 -4.51 -6.15 9.23
C VAL A 179 -3.32 -5.52 9.97
N ALA A 180 -3.33 -4.21 10.22
CA ALA A 180 -2.29 -3.56 11.02
C ALA A 180 -2.28 -4.02 12.49
N LEU A 181 -3.45 -4.16 13.11
CA LEU A 181 -3.56 -4.69 14.47
C LEU A 181 -3.07 -6.14 14.56
N GLY A 182 -3.38 -6.97 13.56
CA GLY A 182 -2.88 -8.33 13.47
C GLY A 182 -1.35 -8.38 13.43
N CYS A 183 -0.71 -7.47 12.68
CA CYS A 183 0.74 -7.33 12.70
C CYS A 183 1.28 -6.94 14.07
N GLY A 184 0.64 -5.98 14.73
CA GLY A 184 1.03 -5.55 16.08
C GLY A 184 0.95 -6.68 17.10
N TYR A 185 -0.12 -7.48 17.03
CA TYR A 185 -0.29 -8.65 17.87
C TYR A 185 0.80 -9.71 17.64
N ILE A 186 1.08 -10.06 16.38
CA ILE A 186 2.15 -11.02 16.03
C ILE A 186 3.52 -10.50 16.48
N THR A 187 3.79 -9.21 16.29
CA THR A 187 5.06 -8.59 16.68
C THR A 187 5.27 -8.63 18.18
N LEU A 188 4.21 -8.41 18.96
CA LEU A 188 4.24 -8.52 20.42
C LEU A 188 4.45 -9.96 20.89
N LEU A 189 3.82 -10.95 20.24
CA LEU A 189 4.04 -12.37 20.54
C LEU A 189 5.46 -12.84 20.25
N LEU A 190 6.10 -12.26 19.24
CA LEU A 190 7.49 -12.55 18.87
C LEU A 190 8.50 -11.76 19.71
N ALA A 191 8.07 -10.75 20.47
CA ALA A 191 8.93 -10.05 21.39
C ALA A 191 9.31 -11.00 22.55
N PRO A 192 10.60 -11.07 22.93
CA PRO A 192 11.02 -11.92 24.03
C PRO A 192 10.30 -11.50 25.31
N VAL A 193 9.51 -12.41 25.88
CA VAL A 193 8.89 -12.26 27.19
C VAL A 193 10.01 -12.38 28.23
N GLY A 194 10.57 -11.25 28.64
CA GLY A 194 11.55 -11.21 29.73
C GLY A 194 12.71 -10.28 29.48
N GLU A 195 12.55 -9.03 29.90
CA GLU A 195 13.52 -8.33 30.74
C GLU A 195 12.79 -7.09 31.24
N GLU A 196 12.13 -7.25 32.39
CA GLU A 196 11.73 -6.14 33.23
C GLU A 196 12.98 -5.27 33.46
N ARG A 197 12.95 -4.04 32.93
CA ARG A 197 13.91 -2.99 33.26
C ARG A 197 13.53 -2.33 34.57
#